data_AF-A0A7V9TLK7-F1
#
_entry.id   AF-A0A7V9TLK7-F1
#
_cell.length_a   1.000
_cell.length_b   1.000
_cell.length_c   1.000
_cell.angle_alpha   90.00
_cell.angle_beta   90.00
_cell.angle_gamma   90.00
#
_symmetry.space_group_name_H-M   'P 1'
#
loop_
_entity.id
_entity.type
_entity.pdbx_description
1 polymer ?
#
loop_
_entity_poly.entity_id
_entity_poly.type
_entity_poly.pdbx_seq_one_letter_code
_entity_poly.pdbx_strand_id
1 'polypeptide(L)'
;MQATSIGDAPAAPAAPATPTASIRGDATPRSIYTAYDQQGKVLRDQLEGALDQRSEEIAKLANMSGNDFAEARTGIQARIASLDKRIAGLEEQIVAVDRQTAVAAGVPGAIVPPSNNTGGDDEENFAAGMAAATTIIIIFLFLRRRFWQKGRKGRGSQNNLQLPAEITGRMERLENIAEATALEVERIGEGQRFVTKLLSEQQQKLPVK
;
A
#
# COMPACT_ATOMS: atom_id res chain seq x y z
N MET A 1 48.89 -61.94 -41.33
CA MET A 1 47.49 -61.45 -41.16
C MET A 1 47.26 -61.38 -39.65
N GLN A 2 47.57 -60.25 -38.99
CA GLN A 2 46.60 -59.23 -38.54
C GLN A 2 45.32 -59.88 -37.94
N ALA A 3 44.92 -59.67 -36.69
CA ALA A 3 44.76 -58.38 -36.03
C ALA A 3 44.97 -58.44 -34.50
N THR A 4 45.56 -57.37 -33.97
CA THR A 4 45.66 -57.03 -32.55
C THR A 4 44.34 -56.45 -32.06
N SER A 5 43.77 -57.05 -31.01
CA SER A 5 42.60 -56.55 -30.27
C SER A 5 43.00 -55.34 -29.43
N ILE A 6 42.50 -54.15 -29.79
CA ILE A 6 42.66 -52.90 -29.01
C ILE A 6 41.61 -52.92 -27.90
N GLY A 7 42.07 -52.72 -26.65
CA GLY A 7 41.25 -52.77 -25.44
C GLY A 7 40.24 -51.63 -25.34
N ASP A 8 39.09 -51.95 -24.73
CA ASP A 8 38.06 -51.02 -24.27
C ASP A 8 38.64 -50.03 -23.26
N ALA A 9 38.62 -48.75 -23.61
CA ALA A 9 38.83 -47.65 -22.67
C ALA A 9 37.48 -47.29 -22.01
N PRO A 10 37.40 -47.13 -20.68
CA PRO A 10 36.16 -46.74 -20.02
C PRO A 10 35.74 -45.33 -20.44
N ALA A 11 34.49 -45.22 -20.90
CA ALA A 11 33.87 -43.96 -21.30
C ALA A 11 33.91 -42.95 -20.14
N ALA A 12 34.55 -41.81 -20.36
CA ALA A 12 34.54 -40.69 -19.43
C ALA A 12 33.10 -40.18 -19.24
N PRO A 13 32.68 -39.83 -18.01
CA PRO A 13 31.35 -39.31 -17.74
C PRO A 13 31.16 -37.98 -18.49
N ALA A 14 30.09 -37.90 -19.27
CA ALA A 14 29.70 -36.71 -20.00
C ALA A 14 29.56 -35.52 -19.02
N ALA A 15 30.26 -34.43 -19.30
CA ALA A 15 30.14 -33.18 -18.56
C ALA A 15 28.66 -32.71 -18.59
N PRO A 16 28.13 -32.17 -17.48
CA PRO A 16 26.77 -31.65 -17.45
C PRO A 16 26.62 -30.55 -18.49
N ALA A 17 25.67 -30.72 -19.41
CA ALA A 17 25.33 -29.71 -20.40
C ALA A 17 24.91 -28.43 -19.67
N THR A 18 25.67 -27.35 -19.87
CA THR A 18 25.23 -26.02 -19.50
C THR A 18 23.94 -25.71 -20.26
N PRO A 19 22.85 -25.32 -19.57
CA PRO A 19 21.63 -24.93 -20.26
C PRO A 19 21.90 -23.61 -21.00
N THR A 20 22.21 -23.72 -22.29
CA THR A 20 22.24 -22.57 -23.20
C THR A 20 20.81 -22.12 -23.43
N ALA A 21 20.34 -21.17 -22.61
CA ALA A 21 19.11 -20.45 -22.88
C ALA A 21 19.27 -19.70 -24.22
N SER A 22 18.67 -20.22 -25.29
CA SER A 22 18.57 -19.52 -26.56
C SER A 22 17.60 -18.35 -26.39
N ILE A 23 18.15 -17.14 -26.27
CA ILE A 23 17.37 -15.90 -26.25
C ILE A 23 16.77 -15.73 -27.65
N ARG A 24 15.45 -15.90 -27.76
CA ARG A 24 14.68 -15.53 -28.96
C ARG A 24 14.54 -14.01 -28.97
N GLY A 25 15.50 -13.35 -29.60
CA GLY A 25 15.61 -11.89 -29.75
C GLY A 25 17.08 -11.52 -29.90
N ASP A 26 17.42 -10.66 -30.84
CA ASP A 26 18.81 -10.33 -31.16
C ASP A 26 19.55 -9.88 -29.88
N ALA A 27 20.48 -10.71 -29.41
CA ALA A 27 21.30 -10.40 -28.24
C ALA A 27 22.24 -9.25 -28.62
N THR A 28 21.78 -8.03 -28.40
CA THR A 28 22.59 -6.83 -28.62
C THR A 28 23.60 -6.66 -27.48
N PRO A 29 24.75 -6.00 -27.73
CA PRO A 29 25.70 -5.63 -26.66
C PRO A 29 25.02 -4.90 -25.50
N ARG A 30 24.04 -4.03 -25.81
CA ARG A 30 23.24 -3.32 -24.82
C ARG A 30 22.40 -4.26 -23.97
N SER A 31 21.65 -5.18 -24.58
CA SER A 31 20.80 -6.10 -23.82
C SER A 31 21.60 -7.01 -22.88
N ILE A 32 22.79 -7.44 -23.31
CA ILE A 32 23.71 -8.26 -22.49
C ILE A 32 24.22 -7.44 -21.30
N TYR A 33 24.70 -6.22 -21.54
CA TYR A 33 25.15 -5.32 -20.47
C TYR A 33 24.02 -5.05 -19.45
N THR A 34 22.82 -4.71 -19.93
CA THR A 34 21.68 -4.44 -19.04
C THR A 34 21.25 -5.66 -18.24
N ALA A 35 21.38 -6.87 -18.80
CA ALA A 35 21.04 -8.09 -18.09
C ALA A 35 22.00 -8.32 -16.90
N TYR A 36 23.30 -8.16 -17.09
CA TYR A 36 24.28 -8.30 -16.01
C TYR A 36 24.17 -7.18 -14.97
N ASP A 37 23.93 -5.93 -15.39
CA ASP A 37 23.67 -4.82 -14.47
C ASP A 37 22.47 -5.10 -13.54
N GLN A 38 21.36 -5.57 -14.13
CA GLN A 38 20.16 -5.92 -13.35
C GLN A 38 20.39 -7.15 -12.45
N GLN A 39 21.08 -8.16 -12.94
CA GLN A 39 21.45 -9.32 -12.12
C GLN A 39 22.30 -8.89 -10.91
N GLY A 40 23.25 -7.99 -11.10
CA GLY A 40 24.09 -7.47 -10.02
C GLY A 40 23.30 -6.69 -8.97
N LYS A 41 22.29 -5.90 -9.38
CA LYS A 41 21.38 -5.21 -8.46
C LYS A 41 20.61 -6.21 -7.59
N VAL A 42 19.98 -7.20 -8.21
CA VAL A 42 19.22 -8.23 -7.48
C VAL A 42 20.11 -8.99 -6.48
N LEU A 43 21.36 -9.32 -6.85
CA LEU A 43 22.29 -9.99 -5.93
C LEU A 43 22.69 -9.10 -4.75
N ARG A 44 22.90 -7.80 -4.98
CA ARG A 44 23.20 -6.83 -3.92
C ARG A 44 22.01 -6.63 -2.97
N ASP A 45 20.80 -6.54 -3.50
CA ASP A 45 19.58 -6.46 -2.68
C ASP A 45 19.41 -7.72 -1.82
N GLN A 46 19.73 -8.90 -2.37
CA GLN A 46 19.71 -10.15 -1.61
C GLN A 46 20.79 -10.21 -0.53
N LEU A 47 21.97 -9.65 -0.79
CA LEU A 47 23.05 -9.54 0.17
C LEU A 47 22.66 -8.62 1.33
N GLU A 48 22.10 -7.45 1.04
CA GLU A 48 21.59 -6.51 2.04
C GLU A 48 20.54 -7.18 2.93
N GLY A 49 19.54 -7.85 2.33
CA GLY A 49 18.53 -8.58 3.09
C GLY A 49 19.11 -9.71 3.95
N ALA A 50 20.18 -10.38 3.52
CA ALA A 50 20.85 -11.41 4.30
C ALA A 50 21.66 -10.81 5.48
N LEU A 51 22.31 -9.66 5.28
CA LEU A 51 23.02 -8.93 6.31
C LEU A 51 22.08 -8.40 7.39
N ASP A 52 20.93 -7.86 6.99
CA ASP A 52 19.89 -7.39 7.90
C ASP A 52 19.36 -8.53 8.78
N GLN A 53 18.99 -9.67 8.16
CA GLN A 53 18.55 -10.86 8.88
C GLN A 53 19.61 -11.35 9.87
N ARG A 54 20.88 -11.36 9.46
CA ARG A 54 21.99 -11.74 10.33
C ARG A 54 22.10 -10.81 11.54
N SER A 55 21.99 -9.51 11.32
CA SER A 55 22.04 -8.52 12.40
C SER A 55 20.90 -8.71 13.41
N GLU A 56 19.70 -9.02 12.91
CA GLU A 56 18.52 -9.28 13.73
C GLU A 56 18.68 -10.54 14.59
N GLU A 57 19.20 -11.63 14.01
CA GLU A 57 19.45 -12.88 14.74
C GLU A 57 20.55 -12.70 15.81
N ILE A 58 21.58 -11.90 15.55
CA ILE A 58 22.60 -11.55 16.55
C ILE A 58 21.98 -10.72 17.68
N ALA A 59 21.13 -9.75 17.37
CA ALA A 59 20.44 -8.96 18.38
C ALA A 59 19.50 -9.82 19.23
N LYS A 60 18.76 -10.75 18.61
CA LYS A 60 17.94 -11.74 19.34
C LYS A 60 18.79 -12.58 20.28
N LEU A 61 19.93 -13.08 19.81
CA LEU A 61 20.85 -13.87 20.64
C LEU A 61 21.37 -13.08 21.84
N ALA A 62 21.73 -11.81 21.64
CA ALA A 62 22.21 -10.93 22.70
C ALA A 62 21.13 -10.63 23.77
N ASN A 63 19.86 -10.53 23.35
CA ASN A 63 18.74 -10.26 24.23
C ASN A 63 18.21 -11.52 24.96
N MET A 64 18.59 -12.73 24.53
CA MET A 64 18.23 -13.98 25.19
C MET A 64 19.12 -14.24 26.42
N SER A 65 18.70 -13.73 27.59
CA SER A 65 19.36 -14.01 28.88
C SER A 65 18.68 -15.16 29.64
N GLY A 66 19.45 -15.89 30.48
CA GLY A 66 18.97 -17.00 31.30
C GLY A 66 19.34 -18.39 30.77
N ASN A 67 19.50 -19.37 31.67
CA ASN A 67 19.92 -20.74 31.30
C ASN A 67 18.85 -21.53 30.55
N ASP A 68 17.57 -21.14 30.67
CA ASP A 68 16.42 -21.88 30.13
C ASP A 68 16.30 -21.84 28.59
N PHE A 69 17.09 -20.99 27.92
CA PHE A 69 17.05 -20.80 26.47
C PHE A 69 18.24 -21.43 25.72
N ALA A 70 18.93 -22.41 26.31
CA ALA A 70 20.12 -23.02 25.73
C ALA A 70 19.89 -23.60 24.31
N GLU A 71 18.80 -24.34 24.10
CA GLU A 71 18.47 -24.92 22.79
C GLU A 71 18.13 -23.85 21.75
N ALA A 72 17.38 -22.80 22.14
CA ALA A 72 17.05 -21.68 21.26
C ALA A 72 18.30 -20.93 20.79
N ARG A 73 19.27 -20.72 21.69
CA ARG A 73 20.58 -20.12 21.35
C ARG A 73 21.33 -20.95 20.32
N THR A 74 21.40 -22.27 20.50
CA THR A 74 22.03 -23.19 19.55
C THR A 74 21.35 -23.11 18.17
N GLY A 75 20.01 -23.06 18.14
CA GLY A 75 19.25 -22.90 16.90
C GLY A 75 19.55 -21.58 16.17
N ILE A 76 19.60 -20.46 16.89
CA ILE A 76 19.94 -19.15 16.31
C ILE A 76 21.39 -19.12 15.82
N GLN A 77 22.33 -19.68 16.58
CA GLN A 77 23.73 -19.80 16.14
C GLN A 77 23.87 -20.60 14.84
N ALA A 78 23.11 -21.70 14.69
CA ALA A 78 23.08 -22.47 13.45
C ALA A 78 22.51 -21.67 12.27
N ARG A 79 21.48 -20.84 12.51
CA ARG A 79 20.92 -19.93 11.48
C ARG A 79 21.92 -18.86 11.06
N ILE A 80 22.62 -18.24 12.01
CA ILE A 80 23.68 -17.26 11.74
C ILE A 80 24.77 -17.91 10.87
N ALA A 81 25.24 -19.11 11.23
CA ALA A 81 26.24 -19.82 10.44
C ALA A 81 25.75 -20.17 9.01
N SER A 82 24.46 -20.44 8.84
CA SER A 82 23.86 -20.63 7.51
C SER A 82 23.78 -19.32 6.71
N LEU A 83 23.45 -18.19 7.36
CA LEU A 83 23.44 -16.87 6.73
C LEU A 83 24.85 -16.46 6.31
N ASP A 84 25.86 -16.71 7.14
CA ASP A 84 27.27 -16.44 6.81
C ASP A 84 27.71 -17.13 5.52
N LYS A 85 27.33 -18.42 5.35
CA LYS A 85 27.61 -19.16 4.12
C LYS A 85 26.90 -18.56 2.91
N ARG A 86 25.64 -18.14 3.08
CA ARG A 86 24.86 -17.50 2.00
C ARG A 86 25.44 -16.15 1.61
N ILE A 87 25.85 -15.34 2.59
CA ILE A 87 26.52 -14.05 2.38
C ILE A 87 27.80 -14.25 1.57
N ALA A 88 28.68 -15.16 1.99
CA ALA A 88 29.90 -15.46 1.25
C ALA A 88 29.62 -15.91 -0.20
N GLY A 89 28.59 -16.75 -0.41
CA GLY A 89 28.19 -17.18 -1.74
C GLY A 89 27.57 -16.06 -2.60
N LEU A 90 26.87 -15.10 -2.00
CA LEU A 90 26.34 -13.92 -2.70
C LEU A 90 27.46 -12.96 -3.08
N GLU A 91 28.42 -12.72 -2.18
CA GLU A 91 29.61 -11.91 -2.44
C GLU A 91 30.42 -12.46 -3.63
N GLU A 92 30.64 -13.77 -3.69
CA GLU A 92 31.33 -14.41 -4.81
C GLU A 92 30.58 -14.23 -6.14
N GLN A 93 29.25 -14.39 -6.12
CA GLN A 93 28.40 -14.18 -7.29
C GLN A 93 28.41 -12.73 -7.77
N ILE A 94 28.41 -11.77 -6.84
CA ILE A 94 28.50 -10.33 -7.16
C ILE A 94 29.84 -10.07 -7.87
N VAL A 95 30.96 -10.57 -7.34
CA VAL A 95 32.26 -10.40 -7.99
C VAL A 95 32.27 -11.03 -9.40
N ALA A 96 31.64 -12.19 -9.58
CA ALA A 96 31.53 -12.82 -10.89
C ALA A 96 30.71 -12.00 -11.89
N VAL A 97 29.56 -11.48 -11.46
CA VAL A 97 28.68 -10.63 -12.28
C VAL A 97 29.32 -9.28 -12.57
N ASP A 98 30.04 -8.67 -11.62
CA ASP A 98 30.72 -7.40 -11.84
C ASP A 98 31.81 -7.53 -12.91
N ARG A 99 32.54 -8.66 -12.94
CA ARG A 99 33.49 -8.97 -14.03
C ARG A 99 32.79 -9.11 -15.38
N GLN A 100 31.65 -9.80 -15.44
CA GLN A 100 30.87 -9.95 -16.68
C GLN A 100 30.30 -8.62 -17.16
N THR A 101 29.83 -7.79 -16.23
CA THR A 101 29.34 -6.44 -16.49
C THR A 101 30.45 -5.56 -17.05
N ALA A 102 31.67 -5.61 -16.48
CA ALA A 102 32.82 -4.87 -16.98
C ALA A 102 33.22 -5.29 -18.40
N VAL A 103 33.22 -6.59 -18.70
CA VAL A 103 33.47 -7.10 -20.07
C VAL A 103 32.38 -6.63 -21.03
N ALA A 104 31.11 -6.70 -20.65
CA ALA A 104 29.99 -6.25 -21.48
C ALA A 104 30.00 -4.73 -21.70
N ALA A 105 30.37 -3.95 -20.70
CA ALA A 105 30.51 -2.50 -20.75
C ALA A 105 31.58 -2.03 -21.75
N GLY A 106 32.64 -2.83 -21.94
CA GLY A 106 33.71 -2.53 -22.89
C GLY A 106 33.32 -2.67 -24.36
N VAL A 107 32.15 -3.23 -24.68
CA VAL A 107 31.69 -3.41 -26.06
C VAL A 107 31.08 -2.10 -26.57
N PRO A 108 31.53 -1.56 -27.73
CA PRO A 108 30.94 -0.37 -28.32
C PRO A 108 29.42 -0.48 -28.50
N GLY A 109 28.68 0.55 -28.06
CA GLY A 109 27.22 0.57 -28.10
C GLY A 109 26.52 -0.21 -26.99
N ALA A 110 27.25 -0.83 -26.03
CA ALA A 110 26.65 -1.48 -24.87
C ALA A 110 26.06 -0.45 -23.87
N ILE A 111 26.82 0.61 -23.60
CA ILE A 111 26.38 1.75 -22.79
C ILE A 111 25.97 2.86 -23.76
N VAL A 112 24.66 3.11 -23.88
CA VAL A 112 24.14 4.28 -24.59
C VAL A 112 23.36 5.09 -23.55
N PRO A 113 23.67 6.40 -23.37
CA PRO A 113 22.90 7.24 -22.47
C PRO A 113 21.42 7.13 -22.85
N PRO A 114 20.50 7.12 -21.86
CA PRO A 114 19.09 7.09 -22.16
C PRO A 114 18.80 8.21 -23.14
N SER A 115 18.25 7.87 -24.31
CA SER A 115 17.65 8.86 -25.18
C SER A 115 16.52 9.46 -24.37
N ASN A 116 16.75 10.69 -23.92
CA ASN A 116 15.74 11.61 -23.44
C ASN A 116 14.78 11.89 -24.59
N ASN A 117 13.91 10.92 -24.88
CA ASN A 117 12.65 11.18 -25.57
C ASN A 117 11.74 11.91 -24.59
N THR A 118 12.14 13.12 -24.20
CA THR A 118 11.27 14.14 -23.64
C THR A 118 10.45 14.69 -24.81
N GLY A 119 9.53 13.87 -25.30
CA GLY A 119 8.49 14.30 -26.23
C GLY A 119 7.29 14.77 -25.42
N GLY A 120 7.32 16.03 -24.99
CA GLY A 120 6.29 16.68 -24.20
C GLY A 120 6.80 16.99 -22.80
N ASP A 121 7.12 18.25 -22.56
CA ASP A 121 7.47 18.81 -21.26
C ASP A 121 6.35 18.43 -20.27
N ASP A 122 6.67 18.06 -19.03
CA ASP A 122 5.65 17.67 -18.03
C ASP A 122 4.56 18.76 -17.87
N GLU A 123 4.95 20.03 -18.06
CA GLU A 123 4.08 21.20 -18.12
C GLU A 123 3.09 21.14 -19.30
N GLU A 124 3.54 20.78 -20.50
CA GLU A 124 2.70 20.68 -21.70
C GLU A 124 1.72 19.50 -21.61
N ASN A 125 2.17 18.36 -21.09
CA ASN A 125 1.31 17.19 -20.89
C ASN A 125 0.26 17.45 -19.80
N PHE A 126 0.64 18.15 -18.72
CA PHE A 126 -0.27 18.59 -17.68
C PHE A 126 -1.28 19.62 -18.22
N ALA A 127 -0.81 20.61 -18.99
CA ALA A 127 -1.66 21.62 -19.62
C ALA A 127 -2.63 20.99 -20.65
N ALA A 128 -2.16 20.04 -21.46
CA ALA A 128 -2.98 19.29 -22.41
C ALA A 128 -4.05 18.44 -21.68
N GLY A 129 -3.67 17.78 -20.58
CA GLY A 129 -4.60 17.04 -19.72
C GLY A 129 -5.68 17.94 -19.12
N MET A 130 -5.32 19.12 -18.61
CA MET A 130 -6.24 20.10 -18.05
C MET A 130 -7.17 20.71 -19.11
N ALA A 131 -6.65 20.98 -20.31
CA ALA A 131 -7.45 21.46 -21.44
C ALA A 131 -8.47 20.40 -21.90
N ALA A 132 -8.05 19.14 -21.97
CA ALA A 132 -8.95 18.03 -22.29
C ALA A 132 -10.06 17.86 -21.22
N ALA A 133 -9.70 17.89 -19.94
CA ALA A 133 -10.66 17.79 -18.84
C ALA A 133 -11.69 18.93 -18.86
N THR A 134 -11.23 20.17 -19.08
CA THR A 134 -12.11 21.35 -19.16
C THR A 134 -13.06 21.24 -20.34
N THR A 135 -12.57 20.77 -21.49
CA THR A 135 -13.39 20.55 -22.69
C THR A 135 -14.47 19.48 -22.44
N ILE A 136 -14.11 18.38 -21.76
CA ILE A 136 -15.06 17.32 -21.39
C ILE A 136 -16.14 17.86 -20.44
N ILE A 137 -15.78 18.67 -19.44
CA ILE A 137 -16.73 19.27 -18.51
C ILE A 137 -17.71 20.21 -19.24
N ILE A 138 -17.22 21.04 -20.16
CA ILE A 138 -18.07 21.93 -20.96
C ILE A 138 -19.05 21.12 -21.82
N ILE A 139 -18.57 20.08 -22.50
CA ILE A 139 -19.41 19.18 -23.30
C ILE A 139 -20.47 18.50 -22.40
N PHE A 140 -20.08 18.03 -21.22
CA PHE A 140 -20.99 17.37 -20.29
C PHE A 140 -22.09 18.31 -19.79
N LEU A 141 -21.74 19.54 -19.41
CA LEU A 141 -22.72 20.56 -19.01
C LEU A 141 -23.64 20.95 -20.16
N PHE A 142 -23.11 21.04 -21.39
CA PHE A 142 -23.89 21.33 -22.59
C PHE A 142 -24.87 20.21 -22.92
N LEU A 143 -24.42 18.94 -22.88
CA LEU A 143 -25.28 17.77 -23.06
C LEU A 143 -26.35 17.71 -21.97
N ARG A 144 -25.98 17.90 -20.69
CA ARG A 144 -26.95 17.94 -19.58
C ARG A 144 -28.01 19.01 -19.80
N ARG A 145 -27.62 20.24 -20.17
CA ARG A 145 -28.55 21.33 -20.50
C ARG A 145 -29.45 20.95 -21.68
N ARG A 146 -28.90 20.33 -22.73
CA ARG A 146 -29.65 19.92 -23.92
C ARG A 146 -30.66 18.81 -23.62
N PHE A 147 -30.30 17.84 -22.77
CA PHE A 147 -31.22 16.80 -22.32
C PHE A 147 -32.28 17.36 -21.36
N TRP A 148 -31.93 18.30 -20.48
CA TRP A 148 -32.90 19.01 -19.62
C TRP A 148 -33.88 19.89 -20.40
N GLN A 149 -33.45 20.53 -21.50
CA GLN A 149 -34.36 21.31 -22.35
C GLN A 149 -35.26 20.44 -23.23
N LYS A 150 -34.81 19.24 -23.62
CA LYS A 150 -35.67 18.25 -24.29
C LYS A 150 -36.71 17.64 -23.34
N GLY A 151 -36.41 17.50 -22.05
CA GLY A 151 -37.34 17.00 -21.03
C GLY A 151 -38.52 17.94 -20.72
N ARG A 152 -38.38 19.26 -20.90
CA ARG A 152 -39.48 20.23 -20.66
C ARG A 152 -40.53 20.31 -21.77
N LYS A 153 -40.31 19.68 -22.93
CA LYS A 153 -41.28 19.68 -24.05
C LYS A 153 -42.05 18.36 -24.22
N GLY A 154 -41.85 17.36 -23.34
CA GLY A 154 -42.45 16.03 -23.56
C GLY A 154 -42.86 15.21 -22.35
N ARG A 155 -42.75 15.70 -21.11
CA ARG A 155 -43.26 14.94 -19.96
C ARG A 155 -43.63 15.85 -18.81
N GLY A 156 -44.91 16.22 -18.77
CA GLY A 156 -45.56 16.46 -17.50
C GLY A 156 -45.42 15.19 -16.66
N SER A 157 -44.70 15.28 -15.54
CA SER A 157 -44.84 14.35 -14.44
C SER A 157 -44.59 15.15 -13.19
N GLN A 158 -45.69 15.43 -12.50
CA GLN A 158 -45.74 16.06 -11.19
C GLN A 158 -44.76 15.36 -10.25
N ASN A 159 -43.80 16.11 -9.73
CA ASN A 159 -43.21 15.82 -8.43
C ASN A 159 -43.40 17.08 -7.58
N ASN A 160 -44.66 17.42 -7.30
CA ASN A 160 -44.96 18.14 -6.08
C ASN A 160 -44.62 17.18 -4.95
N LEU A 161 -43.46 17.34 -4.31
CA LEU A 161 -43.24 16.78 -2.98
C LEU A 161 -44.18 17.53 -2.02
N GLN A 162 -45.46 17.16 -2.04
CA GLN A 162 -46.33 17.42 -0.91
C GLN A 162 -45.77 16.56 0.21
N LEU A 163 -45.21 17.20 1.25
CA LEU A 163 -44.89 16.49 2.47
C LEU A 163 -46.18 15.79 2.95
N PRO A 164 -46.13 14.51 3.33
CA PRO A 164 -47.29 13.80 3.84
C PRO A 164 -47.91 14.60 4.98
N ALA A 165 -49.21 14.89 4.92
CA ALA A 165 -49.93 15.64 5.97
C ALA A 165 -49.72 15.06 7.37
N GLU A 166 -49.42 13.75 7.44
CA GLU A 166 -49.05 13.04 8.65
C GLU A 166 -47.75 13.56 9.32
N ILE A 167 -46.75 13.98 8.54
CA ILE A 167 -45.51 14.56 9.07
C ILE A 167 -45.77 15.94 9.68
N THR A 168 -46.61 16.75 9.02
CA THR A 168 -47.02 18.07 9.53
C THR A 168 -47.79 17.93 10.85
N GLY A 169 -48.75 17.00 10.92
CA GLY A 169 -49.50 16.74 12.15
C GLY A 169 -48.63 16.17 13.30
N ARG A 170 -47.57 15.41 12.99
CA ARG A 170 -46.60 14.96 14.01
C ARG A 170 -45.78 16.13 14.57
N MET A 171 -45.38 17.08 13.74
CA MET A 171 -44.63 18.27 14.19
C MET A 171 -45.49 19.17 15.09
N GLU A 172 -46.74 19.42 14.71
CA GLU A 172 -47.68 20.18 15.53
C GLU A 172 -47.95 19.51 16.88
N ARG A 173 -48.01 18.18 16.92
CA ARG A 173 -48.12 17.43 18.17
C ARG A 173 -46.86 17.53 19.04
N LEU A 174 -45.68 17.52 18.43
CA LEU A 174 -44.41 17.68 19.15
C LEU A 174 -44.27 19.08 19.74
N GLU A 175 -44.70 20.11 19.02
CA GLU A 175 -44.75 21.49 19.50
C GLU A 175 -45.66 21.62 20.73
N ASN A 176 -46.89 21.10 20.65
CA ASN A 176 -47.82 21.08 21.79
C ASN A 176 -47.29 20.30 23.01
N ILE A 177 -46.58 19.18 22.79
CA ILE A 177 -45.95 18.41 23.88
C ILE A 177 -44.79 19.21 24.51
N ALA A 178 -44.01 19.91 23.70
CA ALA A 178 -42.90 20.73 24.19
C ALA A 178 -43.40 21.91 25.03
N GLU A 179 -44.44 22.60 24.58
CA GLU A 179 -45.08 23.69 25.33
C GLU A 179 -45.67 23.21 26.66
N ALA A 180 -46.40 22.09 26.65
CA ALA A 180 -46.94 21.49 27.86
C ALA A 180 -45.84 21.08 28.86
N THR A 181 -44.74 20.50 28.35
CA THR A 181 -43.59 20.09 29.18
C THR A 181 -42.90 21.30 29.80
N ALA A 182 -42.75 22.39 29.06
CA ALA A 182 -42.17 23.62 29.57
C ALA A 182 -42.98 24.19 30.75
N LEU A 183 -44.31 24.23 30.61
CA LEU A 183 -45.21 24.72 31.65
C LEU A 183 -45.26 23.79 32.88
N GLU A 184 -45.19 22.47 32.67
CA GLU A 184 -45.14 21.49 33.76
C GLU A 184 -43.83 21.60 34.56
N VAL A 185 -42.69 21.81 33.89
CA VAL A 185 -41.39 22.02 34.54
C VAL A 185 -41.38 23.30 35.37
N GLU A 186 -41.93 24.39 34.84
CA GLU A 186 -42.11 25.65 35.57
C GLU A 186 -42.95 25.42 36.83
N ARG A 187 -44.10 24.76 36.70
CA ARG A 187 -45.00 24.45 37.81
C ARG A 187 -44.39 23.55 38.87
N ILE A 188 -43.62 22.53 38.48
CA ILE A 188 -42.90 21.64 39.41
C ILE A 188 -41.82 22.44 40.15
N GLY A 189 -41.09 23.30 39.44
CA GLY A 189 -40.10 24.18 40.05
C GLY A 189 -40.70 25.13 41.08
N GLU A 190 -41.88 25.69 40.80
CA GLU A 190 -42.64 26.52 41.75
C GLU A 190 -43.16 25.71 42.94
N GLY A 191 -43.68 24.51 42.73
CA GLY A 191 -44.12 23.61 43.80
C GLY A 191 -42.97 23.23 44.75
N GLN A 192 -41.80 22.92 44.20
CA GLN A 192 -40.61 22.63 44.99
C GLN A 192 -40.15 23.87 45.77
N ARG A 193 -40.09 25.04 45.13
CA ARG A 193 -39.77 26.30 45.82
C ARG A 193 -40.74 26.62 46.94
N PHE A 194 -42.03 26.39 46.73
CA PHE A 194 -43.06 26.63 47.74
C PHE A 194 -42.92 25.69 48.94
N VAL A 195 -42.70 24.39 48.71
CA VAL A 195 -42.48 23.40 49.78
C VAL A 195 -41.23 23.73 50.58
N THR A 196 -40.12 24.09 49.92
CA THR A 196 -38.89 24.48 50.62
C THR A 196 -39.11 25.74 51.46
N LYS A 197 -39.81 26.75 50.92
CA LYS A 197 -40.15 27.97 51.67
C LYS A 197 -41.04 27.64 52.88
N LEU A 198 -42.07 26.82 52.70
CA LEU A 198 -42.98 26.42 53.77
C LEU A 198 -42.25 25.66 54.90
N LEU A 199 -41.37 24.71 54.56
CA LEU A 199 -40.55 24.00 55.53
C LEU A 199 -39.62 24.96 56.30
N SER A 200 -38.99 25.91 55.61
CA SER A 200 -38.12 26.90 56.25
C SER A 200 -38.88 27.85 57.19
N GLU A 201 -40.08 28.30 56.80
CA GLU A 201 -40.94 29.15 57.64
C GLU A 201 -41.48 28.39 58.86
N GLN A 202 -41.80 27.09 58.71
CA GLN A 202 -42.22 26.23 59.83
C GLN A 202 -41.10 26.01 60.84
N GLN A 203 -39.86 25.82 60.37
CA GLN A 203 -38.68 25.68 61.22
C GLN A 203 -38.35 26.97 61.97
N GLN A 204 -38.64 28.14 61.37
CA GLN A 204 -38.44 29.45 61.98
C GLN A 204 -39.52 29.83 63.01
N LYS A 205 -40.71 29.22 62.94
CA LYS A 205 -41.84 29.48 63.85
C LYS A 205 -41.88 28.62 65.12
N LEU A 206 -40.92 27.70 65.30
CA LEU A 206 -40.79 26.90 66.52
C LEU A 206 -39.90 27.66 67.53
N PRO A 207 -40.46 28.30 68.58
CA PRO A 207 -39.64 28.80 69.67
C PRO A 207 -39.00 27.61 70.39
N VAL A 208 -37.66 27.62 70.43
CA VAL A 208 -36.86 26.72 71.26
C VAL A 208 -37.34 26.89 72.70
N LYS A 209 -37.87 25.81 73.29
CA LYS A 209 -38.22 25.74 74.70
C LYS A 209 -37.29 24.76 75.38
#